data_AF-A0A820HNJ3-F1
#
_entry.id   AF-A0A820HNJ3-F1
#
_cell.length_a   1.000
_cell.length_b   1.000
_cell.length_c   1.000
_cell.angle_alpha   90.00
_cell.angle_beta   90.00
_cell.angle_gamma   90.00
#
_symmetry.space_group_name_H-M   'P 1'
#
loop_
_entity.id
_entity.type
_entity.pdbx_description
1 polymer ?
#
loop_
_entity_poly.entity_id
_entity_poly.type
_entity_poly.pdbx_seq_one_letter_code
_entity_poly.pdbx_strand_id
1 'polypeptide(L)'
;MILASQANTEQHRFHTVVIFGDSLSDTNNVYKLTNGTWPIVPPYHQGRFSNDSIWVDRLRVSNVKNYAYGGATTDNTVVQGYTKSDTVPVPGIRQQIEIYINSAKERTIDFVHTLYIVSGGGNDFVFSKIPNPFVVVNGLSNAIDDLIAFGAQHILVFNQPPAQAFPYIHAL
;
A
#
# COMPACT_ATOMS: atom_id res chain seq x y z
N MET A 1 38.08 7.68 -34.62
CA MET A 1 36.86 6.89 -34.39
C MET A 1 36.61 6.91 -32.89
N ILE A 2 35.76 7.84 -32.42
CA ILE A 2 35.44 7.95 -30.99
C ILE A 2 34.31 6.96 -30.73
N LEU A 3 34.60 5.89 -29.99
CA LEU A 3 33.60 4.99 -29.48
C LEU A 3 32.79 5.75 -28.43
N ALA A 4 31.57 6.13 -28.77
CA ALA A 4 30.61 6.59 -27.78
C ALA A 4 30.40 5.46 -26.78
N SER A 5 30.65 5.72 -25.50
CA SER A 5 30.27 4.83 -24.42
C SER A 5 28.76 4.58 -24.53
N GLN A 6 28.36 3.33 -24.75
CA GLN A 6 26.97 2.95 -24.59
C GLN A 6 26.57 3.29 -23.16
N ALA A 7 25.67 4.27 -23.00
CA ALA A 7 24.97 4.46 -21.76
C ALA A 7 24.29 3.12 -21.45
N ASN A 8 24.66 2.50 -20.34
CA ASN A 8 23.99 1.31 -19.83
C ASN A 8 22.58 1.77 -19.45
N THR A 9 21.61 1.69 -20.37
CA THR A 9 20.21 1.93 -20.06
C THR A 9 19.83 0.87 -19.03
N GLU A 10 19.59 1.28 -17.78
CA GLU A 10 19.05 0.39 -16.75
C GLU A 10 17.77 -0.23 -17.30
N GLN A 11 17.85 -1.49 -17.73
CA GLN A 11 16.68 -2.23 -18.17
C GLN A 11 15.93 -2.63 -16.91
N HIS A 12 15.00 -1.78 -16.49
CA HIS A 12 14.13 -2.09 -15.36
C HIS A 12 13.23 -3.27 -15.75
N ARG A 13 13.36 -4.39 -15.01
CA ARG A 13 12.50 -5.56 -15.18
C ARG A 13 11.01 -5.23 -15.08
N PHE A 14 10.66 -4.25 -14.25
CA PHE A 14 9.29 -3.81 -14.03
C PHE A 14 9.11 -2.37 -14.50
N HIS A 15 8.14 -2.16 -15.39
CA HIS A 15 7.75 -0.84 -15.87
C HIS A 15 6.55 -0.29 -15.11
N THR A 16 5.75 -1.18 -14.51
CA THR A 16 4.61 -0.82 -13.66
C THR A 16 4.80 -1.40 -12.26
N VAL A 17 4.55 -0.58 -11.25
CA VAL A 17 4.42 -1.02 -9.86
C VAL A 17 3.02 -0.67 -9.38
N VAL A 18 2.32 -1.65 -8.80
CA VAL A 18 1.00 -1.47 -8.19
C VAL A 18 1.12 -1.74 -6.69
N ILE A 19 0.71 -0.79 -5.86
CA ILE A 19 0.95 -0.81 -4.41
C ILE A 19 -0.39 -0.85 -3.68
N PHE A 20 -0.52 -1.80 -2.76
CA PHE A 20 -1.63 -1.93 -1.83
C PHE A 20 -1.08 -1.86 -0.41
N GLY A 21 -1.70 -1.06 0.44
CA GLY A 21 -1.26 -0.94 1.81
C GLY A 21 -1.87 0.18 2.61
N ASP A 22 -1.12 0.60 3.63
CA ASP A 22 -1.57 1.54 4.66
C ASP A 22 -0.83 2.90 4.60
N SER A 23 -0.73 3.58 5.74
CA SER A 23 -0.13 4.90 5.90
C SER A 23 1.36 4.93 5.56
N LEU A 24 2.07 3.80 5.66
CA LEU A 24 3.48 3.71 5.28
C LEU A 24 3.69 3.81 3.76
N SER A 25 2.61 3.67 2.98
CA SER A 25 2.65 3.70 1.52
C SER A 25 1.71 4.73 0.90
N ASP A 26 0.73 5.28 1.64
CA ASP A 26 -0.21 6.28 1.14
C ASP A 26 0.50 7.60 0.75
N THR A 27 0.31 8.00 -0.50
CA THR A 27 0.90 9.24 -1.06
C THR A 27 -0.08 10.42 -1.13
N ASN A 28 -1.39 10.22 -0.93
CA ASN A 28 -2.45 11.25 -0.77
C ASN A 28 -3.88 10.70 -0.92
N ASN A 29 -4.11 9.40 -0.95
CA ASN A 29 -5.44 8.82 -1.12
C ASN A 29 -6.35 9.21 0.06
N VAL A 30 -5.87 9.10 1.30
CA VAL A 30 -6.62 9.62 2.46
C VAL A 30 -6.77 11.14 2.44
N TYR A 31 -5.75 11.86 1.98
CA TYR A 31 -5.82 13.31 1.84
C TYR A 31 -6.93 13.73 0.88
N LYS A 32 -7.05 13.05 -0.27
CA LYS A 32 -8.16 13.27 -1.21
C LYS A 32 -9.50 12.85 -0.62
N LEU A 33 -9.57 11.68 0.01
CA LEU A 33 -10.79 11.15 0.65
C LEU A 33 -11.37 12.12 1.68
N THR A 34 -10.50 12.83 2.40
CA THR A 34 -10.89 13.77 3.46
C THR A 34 -10.93 15.22 3.00
N ASN A 35 -10.99 15.47 1.68
CA ASN A 35 -11.01 16.81 1.08
C ASN A 35 -9.87 17.72 1.58
N GLY A 36 -8.67 17.14 1.75
CA GLY A 36 -7.46 17.82 2.18
C GLY A 36 -7.37 18.12 3.68
N THR A 37 -8.20 17.48 4.51
CA THR A 37 -8.24 17.76 5.96
C THR A 37 -7.43 16.78 6.80
N TRP A 38 -7.00 15.65 6.25
CA TRP A 38 -6.25 14.63 6.97
C TRP A 38 -5.28 13.86 6.06
N PRO A 39 -4.03 13.57 6.47
CA PRO A 39 -3.38 14.02 7.70
C PRO A 39 -3.21 15.54 7.74
N ILE A 40 -3.16 16.13 8.95
CA ILE A 40 -3.05 17.59 9.14
C ILE A 40 -1.66 18.05 8.70
N VAL A 41 -1.61 19.03 7.81
CA VAL A 41 -0.36 19.64 7.32
C VAL A 41 -0.25 21.04 7.92
N PRO A 42 0.75 21.35 8.79
CA PRO A 42 1.79 20.49 9.41
C PRO A 42 1.29 19.66 10.63
N PRO A 43 2.02 18.62 11.11
CA PRO A 43 3.43 18.28 10.81
C PRO A 43 3.63 17.32 9.64
N TYR A 44 2.56 16.82 9.02
CA TYR A 44 2.63 15.93 7.88
C TYR A 44 2.94 16.68 6.58
N HIS A 45 3.48 15.98 5.59
CA HIS A 45 3.90 16.58 4.31
C HIS A 45 3.00 16.16 3.16
N GLN A 46 2.29 17.11 2.54
CA GLN A 46 1.52 16.91 1.30
C GLN A 46 0.68 15.61 1.26
N GLY A 47 -0.02 15.32 2.36
CA GLY A 47 -0.89 14.14 2.49
C GLY A 47 -0.18 12.81 2.80
N ARG A 48 1.14 12.79 2.98
CA ARG A 48 1.88 11.62 3.49
C ARG A 48 1.72 11.51 4.99
N PHE A 49 1.70 10.30 5.53
CA PHE A 49 1.82 10.05 6.97
C PHE A 49 3.28 10.10 7.45
N SER A 50 4.03 11.04 6.90
CA SER A 50 5.41 11.37 7.25
C SER A 50 5.60 12.88 7.13
N ASN A 51 6.68 13.40 7.69
CA ASN A 51 7.06 14.80 7.58
C ASN A 51 7.77 15.13 6.25
N ASP A 52 7.96 14.14 5.37
CA ASP A 52 8.58 14.29 4.05
C ASP A 52 8.16 13.14 3.10
N SER A 53 8.82 13.03 1.94
CA SER A 53 8.71 11.93 0.98
C SER A 53 8.93 10.55 1.61
N ILE A 54 8.01 9.64 1.34
CA ILE A 54 8.06 8.24 1.76
C ILE A 54 8.76 7.37 0.71
N TRP A 55 8.92 6.08 0.98
CA TRP A 55 9.63 5.15 0.08
C TRP A 55 9.01 5.10 -1.32
N VAL A 56 7.69 5.22 -1.43
CA VAL A 56 6.96 5.24 -2.71
C VAL A 56 7.39 6.42 -3.58
N ASP A 57 7.59 7.59 -2.98
CA ASP A 57 8.00 8.81 -3.68
C ASP A 57 9.43 8.71 -4.26
N ARG A 58 10.20 7.71 -3.81
CA ARG A 58 11.58 7.47 -4.23
C ARG A 58 11.70 6.38 -5.30
N LEU A 59 10.60 5.73 -5.68
CA LEU A 59 10.59 4.72 -6.73
C LEU A 59 10.91 5.34 -8.09
N ARG A 60 11.91 4.80 -8.78
CA ARG A 60 12.28 5.19 -10.15
C ARG A 60 11.68 4.22 -11.16
N VAL A 61 10.35 4.20 -11.25
CA VAL A 61 9.60 3.33 -12.16
C VAL A 61 8.66 4.18 -13.00
N SER A 62 8.53 3.83 -14.28
CA SER A 62 7.77 4.61 -15.28
C SER A 62 6.29 4.80 -14.92
N ASN A 63 5.69 3.83 -14.24
CA ASN A 63 4.27 3.85 -13.91
C ASN A 63 4.03 3.30 -12.50
N VAL A 64 3.70 4.17 -11.54
CA VAL A 64 3.35 3.78 -10.17
C VAL A 64 1.84 3.97 -9.98
N LYS A 65 1.14 2.89 -9.64
CA LYS A 65 -0.28 2.92 -9.26
C LYS A 65 -0.39 2.62 -7.77
N ASN A 66 -0.71 3.64 -6.98
CA ASN A 66 -0.76 3.51 -5.54
C ASN A 66 -2.21 3.52 -5.03
N TYR A 67 -2.64 2.37 -4.51
CA TYR A 67 -3.97 2.17 -3.93
C TYR A 67 -3.95 2.17 -2.40
N ALA A 68 -2.81 2.44 -1.76
CA ALA A 68 -2.70 2.45 -0.31
C ALA A 68 -3.53 3.57 0.34
N TYR A 69 -4.17 3.29 1.48
CA TYR A 69 -4.89 4.27 2.28
C TYR A 69 -4.41 4.23 3.73
N GLY A 70 -4.03 5.38 4.28
CA GLY A 70 -3.69 5.48 5.71
C GLY A 70 -4.78 4.93 6.63
N GLY A 71 -4.44 3.91 7.43
CA GLY A 71 -5.39 3.22 8.31
C GLY A 71 -6.02 1.94 7.72
N ALA A 72 -5.60 1.53 6.53
CA ALA A 72 -6.05 0.28 5.94
C ALA A 72 -5.66 -0.95 6.79
N THR A 73 -6.63 -1.83 7.01
CA THR A 73 -6.44 -3.19 7.55
C THR A 73 -6.22 -4.19 6.42
N THR A 74 -5.99 -5.47 6.74
CA THR A 74 -5.86 -6.51 5.71
C THR A 74 -7.17 -6.76 4.95
N ASP A 75 -8.31 -6.85 5.64
CA ASP A 75 -9.63 -7.07 5.05
C ASP A 75 -10.73 -6.40 5.89
N ASN A 76 -11.49 -5.47 5.29
CA ASN A 76 -12.58 -4.77 5.97
C ASN A 76 -13.76 -5.67 6.36
N THR A 77 -13.90 -6.83 5.74
CA THR A 77 -14.93 -7.81 6.13
C THR A 77 -14.63 -8.47 7.48
N VAL A 78 -13.38 -8.39 7.94
CA VAL A 78 -12.92 -8.94 9.21
C VAL A 78 -12.64 -7.84 10.24
N VAL A 79 -11.85 -6.83 9.86
CA VAL A 79 -11.59 -5.63 10.68
C VAL A 79 -11.71 -4.40 9.79
N GLN A 80 -12.69 -3.54 10.03
CA GLN A 80 -12.81 -2.28 9.30
C GLN A 80 -11.63 -1.35 9.61
N GLY A 81 -10.94 -0.89 8.57
CA GLY A 81 -9.90 0.13 8.69
C GLY A 81 -10.51 1.53 8.76
N TYR A 82 -9.90 2.41 9.55
CA TYR A 82 -10.33 3.80 9.68
C TYR A 82 -9.15 4.77 9.66
N THR A 83 -9.46 6.02 9.36
CA THR A 83 -8.54 7.16 9.45
C THR A 83 -9.22 8.34 10.15
N LYS A 84 -8.48 9.43 10.34
CA LYS A 84 -8.96 10.67 10.98
C LYS A 84 -9.60 10.39 12.35
N SER A 85 -8.80 9.88 13.29
CA SER A 85 -9.26 9.49 14.63
C SER A 85 -10.43 8.52 14.60
N ASP A 86 -10.33 7.53 13.73
CA ASP A 86 -11.27 6.40 13.60
C ASP A 86 -12.69 6.79 13.16
N THR A 87 -12.85 7.94 12.50
CA THR A 87 -14.15 8.47 12.07
C THR A 87 -14.44 8.27 10.58
N VAL A 88 -13.42 8.04 9.75
CA VAL A 88 -13.56 7.92 8.30
C VAL A 88 -13.12 6.51 7.89
N PRO A 89 -14.02 5.65 7.36
CA PRO A 89 -13.65 4.32 6.91
C PRO A 89 -12.76 4.40 5.67
N VAL A 90 -11.80 3.49 5.56
CA VAL A 90 -10.89 3.36 4.42
C VAL A 90 -10.86 1.92 3.91
N PRO A 91 -10.62 1.71 2.59
CA PRO A 91 -10.54 0.36 2.04
C PRO A 91 -9.34 -0.40 2.63
N GLY A 92 -9.60 -1.61 3.11
CA GLY A 92 -8.56 -2.58 3.47
C GLY A 92 -7.80 -3.06 2.24
N ILE A 93 -6.67 -3.73 2.43
CA ILE A 93 -5.80 -4.21 1.34
C ILE A 93 -6.58 -5.04 0.33
N ARG A 94 -7.43 -5.96 0.80
CA ARG A 94 -8.26 -6.77 -0.10
C ARG A 94 -9.22 -5.93 -0.93
N GLN A 95 -9.87 -4.93 -0.33
CA GLN A 95 -10.74 -4.00 -1.07
C GLN A 95 -9.97 -3.09 -2.03
N GLN A 96 -8.73 -2.70 -1.69
CA GLN A 96 -7.86 -1.97 -2.62
C GLN A 96 -7.52 -2.81 -3.86
N ILE A 97 -7.28 -4.11 -3.68
CA ILE A 97 -7.06 -5.06 -4.77
C ILE A 97 -8.33 -5.21 -5.61
N GLU A 98 -9.51 -5.35 -5.00
CA GLU A 98 -10.80 -5.38 -5.72
C GLU A 98 -11.01 -4.12 -6.58
N ILE A 99 -10.71 -2.93 -6.03
CA ILE A 99 -10.78 -1.65 -6.76
C ILE A 99 -9.83 -1.69 -7.97
N TYR A 100 -8.59 -2.13 -7.79
CA TYR A 100 -7.63 -2.26 -8.88
C TYR A 100 -8.12 -3.22 -9.96
N ILE A 101 -8.50 -4.44 -9.59
CA ILE A 101 -8.98 -5.49 -10.50
C ILE A 101 -10.17 -4.97 -11.31
N ASN A 102 -11.16 -4.36 -10.65
CA ASN A 102 -12.33 -3.82 -11.33
C ASN A 102 -11.96 -2.69 -12.30
N SER A 103 -11.01 -1.83 -11.95
CA SER A 103 -10.52 -0.78 -12.86
C SER A 103 -9.67 -1.32 -14.02
N ALA A 104 -9.16 -2.55 -13.90
CA ALA A 104 -8.27 -3.18 -14.86
C ALA A 104 -8.99 -4.08 -15.87
N LYS A 105 -10.23 -4.52 -15.60
CA LYS A 105 -11.01 -5.42 -16.48
C LYS A 105 -11.17 -4.92 -17.92
N GLU A 106 -11.20 -3.60 -18.11
CA GLU A 106 -11.34 -2.96 -19.42
C GLU A 106 -10.00 -2.76 -20.14
N ARG A 107 -8.89 -3.33 -19.63
CA ARG A 107 -7.53 -3.07 -20.11
C ARG A 107 -6.72 -4.35 -20.21
N THR A 108 -5.87 -4.45 -21.23
CA THR A 108 -4.83 -5.48 -21.28
C THR A 108 -3.74 -5.15 -20.26
N ILE A 109 -3.44 -6.09 -19.36
CA ILE A 109 -2.40 -5.93 -18.33
C ILE A 109 -1.15 -6.71 -18.75
N ASP A 110 -0.01 -6.03 -18.75
CA ASP A 110 1.31 -6.65 -18.93
C ASP A 110 1.81 -7.21 -17.58
N PHE A 111 1.33 -8.41 -17.24
CA PHE A 111 1.68 -9.07 -15.97
C PHE A 111 3.17 -9.39 -15.84
N VAL A 112 3.90 -9.55 -16.95
CA VAL A 112 5.32 -9.90 -16.96
C VAL A 112 6.18 -8.72 -16.48
N HIS A 113 5.79 -7.49 -16.82
CA HIS A 113 6.51 -6.27 -16.40
C HIS A 113 5.80 -5.48 -15.31
N THR A 114 4.85 -6.11 -14.58
CA THR A 114 4.14 -5.50 -13.45
C THR A 114 4.53 -6.17 -12.14
N LEU A 115 5.01 -5.36 -11.19
CA LEU A 115 5.23 -5.79 -9.80
C LEU A 115 4.07 -5.32 -8.92
N TYR A 116 3.49 -6.25 -8.17
CA TYR A 116 2.49 -5.97 -7.14
C TYR A 116 3.15 -5.94 -5.77
N ILE A 117 2.95 -4.88 -5.00
CA ILE A 117 3.50 -4.72 -3.65
C ILE A 117 2.34 -4.71 -2.66
N VAL A 118 2.42 -5.58 -1.65
CA VAL A 118 1.44 -5.67 -0.57
C VAL A 118 2.13 -5.37 0.76
N SER A 119 1.61 -4.40 1.52
CA SER A 119 2.15 -4.03 2.82
C SER A 119 1.06 -3.56 3.79
N GLY A 120 0.91 -4.23 4.92
CA GLY A 120 0.03 -3.80 6.01
C GLY A 120 -0.21 -4.90 7.03
N GLY A 121 -1.18 -4.68 7.92
CA GLY A 121 -1.52 -5.61 8.99
C GLY A 121 -1.33 -5.04 10.41
N GLY A 122 -0.54 -3.98 10.56
CA GLY A 122 -0.39 -3.30 11.86
C GLY A 122 -1.71 -2.72 12.38
N ASN A 123 -2.51 -2.12 11.50
CA ASN A 123 -3.79 -1.52 11.83
C ASN A 123 -4.82 -2.55 12.33
N ASP A 124 -4.77 -3.80 11.87
CA ASP A 124 -5.65 -4.87 12.34
C ASP A 124 -5.50 -5.09 13.85
N PHE A 125 -4.27 -4.99 14.37
CA PHE A 125 -4.00 -5.09 15.81
C PHE A 125 -4.43 -3.85 16.59
N VAL A 126 -4.45 -2.68 15.97
CA VAL A 126 -4.92 -1.43 16.58
C VAL A 126 -6.44 -1.38 16.67
N PHE A 127 -7.13 -1.80 15.60
CA PHE A 127 -8.60 -1.72 15.51
C PHE A 127 -9.34 -2.95 16.06
N SER A 128 -8.68 -4.10 16.15
CA SER A 128 -9.30 -5.30 16.74
C SER A 128 -9.27 -5.26 18.26
N LYS A 129 -10.39 -5.66 18.88
CA LYS A 129 -10.48 -5.88 20.34
C LYS A 129 -9.81 -7.18 20.80
N ILE A 130 -9.50 -8.10 19.87
CA ILE A 130 -8.79 -9.36 20.12
C ILE A 130 -7.70 -9.50 19.04
N PRO A 131 -6.45 -9.11 19.33
CA PRO A 131 -5.37 -9.18 18.36
C PRO A 131 -4.93 -10.62 18.13
N ASN A 132 -5.51 -11.29 17.12
CA ASN A 132 -5.09 -12.63 16.69
C ASN A 132 -4.25 -12.53 15.41
N PRO A 133 -2.94 -12.86 15.44
CA PRO A 133 -2.08 -12.75 14.25
C PRO A 133 -2.53 -13.65 13.10
N PHE A 134 -3.24 -14.76 13.36
CA PHE A 134 -3.78 -15.62 12.30
C PHE A 134 -4.82 -14.90 11.44
N VAL A 135 -5.57 -13.95 12.00
CA VAL A 135 -6.53 -13.14 11.24
C VAL A 135 -5.81 -12.28 10.21
N VAL A 136 -4.73 -11.62 10.64
CA VAL A 136 -3.91 -10.75 9.78
C VAL A 136 -3.21 -11.55 8.69
N VAL A 137 -2.61 -12.69 9.06
CA VAL A 137 -1.96 -13.60 8.10
C VAL A 137 -2.97 -14.11 7.08
N ASN A 138 -4.16 -14.55 7.50
CA ASN A 138 -5.19 -15.02 6.57
C ASN A 138 -5.69 -13.90 5.65
N GLY A 139 -5.87 -12.67 6.17
CA GLY A 139 -6.25 -11.52 5.34
C GLY A 139 -5.22 -11.23 4.24
N LEU A 140 -3.93 -11.24 4.58
CA LEU A 140 -2.85 -11.07 3.60
C LEU A 140 -2.77 -12.25 2.61
N SER A 141 -2.90 -13.49 3.08
CA SER A 141 -2.91 -14.67 2.21
C SER A 141 -4.05 -14.61 1.19
N ASN A 142 -5.27 -14.28 1.62
CA ASN A 142 -6.42 -14.13 0.73
C ASN A 142 -6.20 -13.00 -0.29
N ALA A 143 -5.65 -11.87 0.13
CA ALA A 143 -5.32 -10.76 -0.77
C ALA A 143 -4.28 -11.18 -1.84
N ILE A 144 -3.29 -11.98 -1.46
CA ILE A 144 -2.29 -12.53 -2.38
C ILE A 144 -2.96 -13.53 -3.34
N ASP A 145 -3.83 -14.41 -2.84
CA ASP A 145 -4.58 -15.37 -3.66
C ASP A 145 -5.47 -14.65 -4.68
N ASP A 146 -6.13 -13.55 -4.30
CA ASP A 146 -6.93 -12.72 -5.22
C ASP A 146 -6.07 -12.14 -6.36
N LEU A 147 -4.83 -11.70 -6.06
CA LEU A 147 -3.88 -11.22 -7.09
C LEU A 147 -3.41 -12.36 -8.00
N ILE A 148 -3.10 -13.53 -7.44
CA ILE A 148 -2.69 -14.71 -8.21
C ILE A 148 -3.82 -15.15 -9.14
N ALA A 149 -5.06 -15.21 -8.64
CA ALA A 149 -6.24 -15.54 -9.42
C ALA A 149 -6.51 -14.51 -10.54
N PHE A 150 -6.14 -13.24 -10.31
CA PHE A 150 -6.19 -12.20 -11.33
C PHE A 150 -5.08 -12.32 -12.40
N GLY A 151 -4.04 -13.12 -12.15
CA GLY A 151 -2.94 -13.37 -13.09
C GLY A 151 -1.61 -12.68 -12.71
N ALA A 152 -1.51 -12.11 -11.51
CA ALA A 152 -0.25 -11.52 -11.03
C ALA A 152 0.88 -12.56 -10.97
N GLN A 153 2.03 -12.22 -11.56
CA GLN A 153 3.21 -13.11 -11.62
C GLN A 153 4.34 -12.68 -10.68
N HIS A 154 4.35 -11.41 -10.29
CA HIS A 154 5.41 -10.82 -9.47
C HIS A 154 4.78 -10.08 -8.31
N ILE A 155 4.89 -10.67 -7.12
CA ILE A 155 4.32 -10.14 -5.89
C ILE A 155 5.45 -9.99 -4.88
N LEU A 156 5.55 -8.81 -4.29
CA LEU A 156 6.45 -8.49 -3.19
C LEU A 156 5.61 -8.16 -1.96
N VAL A 157 5.82 -8.93 -0.89
CA VAL A 157 5.12 -8.74 0.38
C VAL A 157 6.10 -8.19 1.40
N PHE A 158 5.81 -7.01 1.94
CA PHE A 158 6.65 -6.44 3.00
C PHE A 158 6.29 -7.05 4.35
N ASN A 159 7.32 -7.39 5.11
CA ASN A 159 7.12 -7.73 6.51
C ASN A 159 6.71 -6.48 7.30
N GLN A 160 6.01 -6.69 8.42
CA GLN A 160 5.64 -5.60 9.31
C GLN A 160 6.86 -5.12 10.11
N PRO A 161 7.03 -3.80 10.27
CA PRO A 161 7.96 -3.26 11.27
C PRO A 161 7.61 -3.82 12.67
N PRO A 162 8.60 -4.07 13.54
CA PRO A 162 8.34 -4.52 14.90
C PRO A 162 7.40 -3.56 15.63
N ALA A 163 6.33 -4.09 16.24
CA ALA A 163 5.34 -3.27 16.94
C ALA A 163 5.96 -2.39 18.05
N GLN A 164 7.00 -2.91 18.71
CA GLN A 164 7.73 -2.23 19.77
C GLN A 164 8.49 -0.99 19.28
N ALA A 165 8.65 -0.80 17.98
CA ALA A 165 9.26 0.40 17.43
C ALA A 165 8.28 1.59 17.39
N PHE A 166 6.96 1.37 17.52
CA PHE A 166 5.97 2.43 17.46
C PHE A 166 5.78 3.09 18.84
N PRO A 167 5.99 4.40 18.99
CA PRO A 167 5.78 5.11 20.27
C PRO A 167 4.38 4.91 20.85
N TYR A 168 3.36 4.77 19.99
CA TYR A 168 1.96 4.53 20.41
C TYR A 168 1.83 3.31 21.32
N ILE A 169 2.57 2.23 21.05
CA ILE A 169 2.49 0.99 21.84
C ILE A 169 3.04 1.16 23.27
N HIS A 170 3.93 2.13 23.48
CA HIS A 170 4.48 2.44 24.81
C HIS A 170 3.65 3.48 25.58
N ALA A 171 2.61 4.04 24.95
CA ALA A 171 1.73 5.03 25.56
C ALA A 171 0.41 4.44 26.07
N LEU A 172 0.16 3.14 25.82
CA LEU A 172 -0.97 2.35 26.32
C LEU A 172 -0.62 1.70 27.66
#